data_AF-A0A4S4E9T0-F1
#
_entry.id   AF-A0A4S4E9T0-F1
#
_cell.length_a   1.000
_cell.length_b   1.000
_cell.length_c   1.000
_cell.angle_alpha   90.00
_cell.angle_beta   90.00
_cell.angle_gamma   90.00
#
_symmetry.space_group_name_H-M   'P 1'
#
loop_
_entity.id
_entity.type
_entity.pdbx_description
1 polymer ?
#
loop_
_entity_poly.entity_id
_entity_poly.type
_entity_poly.pdbx_seq_one_letter_code
_entity_poly.pdbx_strand_id
1 'polypeptide(L)'
;MYFIAGPSEVLAVTGCGIPDIKLAKKKWIWPGQKFTRVDISPVNYTFEVQAMSAEKLPFILPAVFTIGPRVDCEESMLKYTKLISPHDKLSNHVTELVQGVIEGETRVLAASMTMEQIFKGTKEFKKEVFDKVQLELDQFGLHIYNANVKQLVDVRGHEYFSYLGQKTQMEAANQARIVNEYNELLTTQLENQKIYFESLLREVEEEAEREISEAIEKAASGNQKLQKMQAKLDKCDQEKNFFDEMNKSLLKNQDILKASIVEIEERYDYLPLLVVSSEACMG
;
A
#
# COMPACT_ATOMS: atom_id res chain seq x y z
N MET A 1 -34.74 -53.15 3.40
CA MET A 1 -34.91 -52.01 2.48
C MET A 1 -33.55 -51.35 2.28
N TYR A 2 -33.20 -50.93 1.06
CA TYR A 2 -31.92 -50.29 0.78
C TYR A 2 -32.04 -48.77 0.90
N PHE A 3 -31.16 -48.17 1.70
CA PHE A 3 -31.14 -46.72 1.91
C PHE A 3 -29.78 -46.14 1.51
N ILE A 4 -29.84 -44.94 0.94
CA ILE A 4 -28.70 -44.13 0.50
C ILE A 4 -28.81 -42.78 1.21
N ALA A 5 -27.72 -42.34 1.83
CA ALA A 5 -27.62 -41.01 2.45
C ALA A 5 -27.34 -39.93 1.41
N GLY A 6 -27.72 -38.68 1.70
CA GLY A 6 -27.33 -37.53 0.90
C GLY A 6 -25.81 -37.25 0.91
N PRO A 7 -25.35 -36.26 0.11
CA PRO A 7 -23.94 -35.90 0.01
C PRO A 7 -23.30 -35.55 1.36
N SER A 8 -23.99 -34.79 2.20
CA SER A 8 -23.53 -34.37 3.52
C SER A 8 -24.09 -35.19 4.68
N GLU A 9 -24.81 -36.27 4.40
CA GLU A 9 -25.47 -37.09 5.43
C GLU A 9 -24.82 -38.46 5.58
N VAL A 10 -24.87 -39.06 6.76
CA VAL A 10 -24.51 -40.48 6.97
C VAL A 10 -25.64 -41.22 7.68
N LEU A 11 -25.81 -42.50 7.37
CA LEU A 11 -26.76 -43.37 8.05
C LEU A 11 -26.10 -43.94 9.31
N ALA A 12 -26.64 -43.59 10.47
CA ALA A 12 -26.37 -44.27 11.72
C ALA A 12 -27.34 -45.43 11.87
N VAL A 13 -26.83 -46.66 11.86
CA VAL A 13 -27.64 -47.88 11.91
C VAL A 13 -27.41 -48.64 13.22
N THR A 14 -28.49 -49.00 13.90
CA THR A 14 -28.52 -49.73 15.18
C THR A 14 -29.49 -50.91 15.09
N GLY A 15 -29.42 -51.85 16.04
CA GLY A 15 -30.37 -52.96 16.16
C GLY A 15 -29.76 -54.33 15.92
N CYS A 16 -30.60 -55.31 15.53
CA CYS A 16 -30.21 -56.72 15.53
C CYS A 16 -28.92 -57.00 14.73
N GLY A 17 -27.93 -57.63 15.39
CA GLY A 17 -26.63 -57.96 14.81
C GLY A 17 -25.61 -56.81 14.77
N ILE A 18 -25.90 -55.66 15.39
CA ILE A 18 -24.99 -54.52 15.50
C ILE A 18 -24.83 -54.19 17.00
N PRO A 19 -23.61 -54.26 17.56
CA PRO A 19 -23.41 -54.11 19.01
C PRO A 19 -23.59 -52.67 19.52
N ASP A 20 -23.29 -51.66 18.70
CA ASP A 20 -23.41 -50.24 19.08
C ASP A 20 -24.06 -49.45 17.92
N ILE A 21 -23.31 -48.59 17.22
CA ILE A 21 -23.78 -47.86 16.04
C ILE A 21 -22.83 -48.14 14.88
N LYS A 22 -23.37 -48.45 13.69
CA LYS A 22 -22.57 -48.58 12.46
C LYS A 22 -22.93 -47.46 11.50
N LEU A 23 -21.91 -46.68 11.12
CA LEU A 23 -22.02 -45.58 10.17
C LEU A 23 -21.84 -46.09 8.73
N ALA A 24 -22.71 -45.68 7.82
CA ALA A 24 -22.60 -46.03 6.41
C ALA A 24 -23.25 -44.98 5.51
N LYS A 25 -22.66 -44.73 4.32
CA LYS A 25 -23.31 -43.93 3.27
C LYS A 25 -24.44 -44.66 2.56
N LYS A 26 -24.30 -45.98 2.39
CA LYS A 26 -25.26 -46.84 1.71
C LYS A 26 -25.35 -48.17 2.45
N LYS A 27 -26.56 -48.60 2.82
CA LYS A 27 -26.71 -49.86 3.58
C LYS A 27 -28.09 -50.49 3.41
N TRP A 28 -28.10 -51.82 3.38
CA TRP A 28 -29.31 -52.62 3.54
C TRP A 28 -29.71 -52.67 5.01
N ILE A 29 -30.91 -52.20 5.32
CA ILE A 29 -31.50 -52.26 6.65
C ILE A 29 -32.36 -53.51 6.73
N TRP A 30 -31.98 -54.42 7.62
CA TRP A 30 -32.65 -55.70 7.87
C TRP A 30 -33.80 -55.55 8.89
N PRO A 31 -34.79 -56.47 8.89
CA PRO A 31 -35.82 -56.49 9.94
C PRO A 31 -35.20 -56.55 11.34
N GLY A 32 -35.61 -55.64 12.22
CA GLY A 32 -35.02 -55.48 13.56
C GLY A 32 -33.86 -54.48 13.65
N GLN A 33 -33.47 -53.84 12.54
CA GLN A 33 -32.54 -52.70 12.53
C GLN A 33 -33.29 -51.37 12.39
N LYS A 34 -32.81 -50.35 13.09
CA LYS A 34 -33.25 -48.96 12.99
C LYS A 34 -32.14 -48.13 12.36
N PHE A 35 -32.52 -47.06 11.67
CA PHE A 35 -31.54 -46.13 11.12
C PHE A 35 -31.99 -44.67 11.34
N THR A 36 -31.01 -43.79 11.48
CA THR A 36 -31.20 -42.33 11.56
C THR A 36 -30.23 -41.66 10.58
N ARG A 37 -30.70 -40.63 9.88
CA ARG A 37 -29.85 -39.77 9.04
C ARG A 37 -29.23 -38.69 9.92
N VAL A 38 -27.91 -38.54 9.83
CA VAL A 38 -27.16 -37.52 10.57
C VAL A 38 -26.50 -36.60 9.55
N ASP A 39 -26.73 -35.29 9.67
CA ASP A 39 -26.03 -34.28 8.88
C ASP A 39 -24.64 -34.04 9.46
N ILE A 40 -23.65 -33.92 8.59
CA ILE A 40 -22.22 -33.76 8.91
C ILE A 40 -21.75 -32.36 8.56
N SER A 41 -22.61 -31.56 7.93
CA SER A 41 -22.29 -30.21 7.50
C SER A 41 -21.87 -29.35 8.71
N PRO A 42 -20.74 -28.63 8.62
CA PRO A 42 -20.34 -27.73 9.69
C PRO A 42 -21.32 -26.56 9.80
N VAL A 43 -21.59 -26.14 11.04
CA VAL A 43 -22.54 -25.08 11.38
C VAL A 43 -21.78 -23.89 11.96
N ASN A 44 -22.26 -22.68 11.64
CA ASN A 44 -21.70 -21.45 12.20
C ASN A 44 -22.43 -21.09 13.50
N TYR A 45 -21.67 -20.99 14.58
CA TYR A 45 -22.12 -20.59 15.90
C TYR A 45 -21.63 -19.18 16.20
N THR A 46 -22.56 -18.25 16.36
CA THR A 46 -22.28 -16.87 16.77
C THR A 46 -22.52 -16.72 18.26
N PHE A 47 -21.57 -16.16 18.98
CA PHE A 47 -21.66 -15.99 20.42
C PHE A 47 -21.04 -14.67 20.85
N GLU A 48 -21.57 -14.14 21.96
CA GLU A 48 -21.12 -12.89 22.58
C GLU A 48 -20.81 -13.21 24.04
N VAL A 49 -19.57 -13.61 24.33
CA VAL A 49 -19.19 -13.99 25.69
C VAL A 49 -19.00 -12.73 26.51
N GLN A 50 -19.77 -12.60 27.59
CA GLN A 50 -19.47 -11.63 28.65
C GLN A 50 -18.46 -12.23 29.62
N ALA A 51 -17.30 -11.59 29.71
CA ALA A 51 -16.21 -12.03 30.57
C ALA A 51 -15.66 -10.86 31.42
N MET A 52 -14.85 -11.20 32.41
CA MET A 52 -14.15 -10.23 33.26
C MET A 52 -12.66 -10.49 33.17
N SER A 53 -11.86 -9.43 33.03
CA SER A 53 -10.41 -9.51 33.10
C SER A 53 -9.93 -9.80 34.53
N ALA A 54 -8.63 -10.08 34.69
CA ALA A 54 -7.98 -10.18 36.00
C ALA A 54 -8.16 -8.92 36.88
N GLU A 55 -8.34 -7.76 36.24
CA GLU A 55 -8.55 -6.45 36.89
C GLU A 55 -10.04 -6.17 37.17
N LYS A 56 -10.90 -7.16 36.94
CA LYS A 56 -12.37 -7.08 37.11
C LYS A 56 -13.03 -6.08 36.17
N LEU A 57 -12.42 -5.81 35.01
CA LEU A 57 -13.05 -5.01 33.96
C LEU A 57 -13.93 -5.93 33.10
N PRO A 58 -15.24 -5.64 32.96
CA PRO A 58 -16.14 -6.44 32.16
C PRO A 58 -15.99 -6.09 30.67
N PHE A 59 -16.02 -7.11 29.81
CA PHE A 59 -15.99 -6.93 28.36
C PHE A 59 -16.81 -7.98 27.63
N ILE A 60 -17.13 -7.69 26.37
CA ILE A 60 -17.82 -8.61 25.47
C ILE A 60 -16.84 -9.07 24.40
N LEU A 61 -16.72 -10.39 24.25
CA LEU A 61 -16.00 -11.05 23.16
C LEU A 61 -16.98 -11.58 22.12
N PRO A 62 -17.25 -10.81 21.04
CA PRO A 62 -18.05 -11.29 19.93
C PRO A 62 -17.19 -12.17 19.01
N ALA A 63 -17.61 -13.41 18.80
CA ALA A 63 -16.89 -14.30 17.92
C ALA A 63 -17.81 -15.32 17.23
N VAL A 64 -17.30 -15.90 16.15
CA VAL A 64 -18.03 -16.83 15.29
C VAL A 64 -17.15 -18.06 15.06
N PHE A 65 -17.62 -19.23 15.48
CA PHE A 65 -16.95 -20.49 15.23
C PHE A 65 -17.72 -21.31 14.19
N THR A 66 -17.00 -21.92 13.26
CA THR A 66 -17.54 -22.92 12.33
C THR A 66 -17.19 -24.29 12.89
N ILE A 67 -18.17 -25.01 13.43
CA ILE A 67 -17.98 -26.26 14.16
C ILE A 67 -18.78 -27.37 13.48
N GLY A 68 -18.19 -28.54 13.35
CA GLY A 68 -18.87 -29.72 12.84
C GLY A 68 -18.17 -31.00 13.26
N PRO A 69 -18.77 -32.17 13.01
CA PRO A 69 -18.11 -33.44 13.26
C PRO A 69 -16.86 -33.60 12.38
N ARG A 70 -15.83 -34.26 12.92
CA ARG A 70 -14.63 -34.63 12.17
C ARG A 70 -14.89 -35.88 11.34
N VAL A 71 -14.91 -35.74 10.01
CA VAL A 71 -15.23 -36.84 9.08
C VAL A 71 -14.09 -37.86 8.93
N ASP A 72 -12.85 -37.44 9.19
CA ASP A 72 -11.66 -38.28 9.01
C ASP A 72 -11.52 -39.37 10.08
N CYS A 73 -12.22 -39.25 11.21
CA CYS A 73 -12.12 -40.16 12.34
C CYS A 73 -13.46 -40.83 12.63
N GLU A 74 -13.51 -42.16 12.49
CA GLU A 74 -14.71 -42.95 12.76
C GLU A 74 -15.15 -42.83 14.24
N GLU A 75 -14.20 -42.71 15.18
CA GLU A 75 -14.51 -42.54 16.60
C GLU A 75 -15.17 -41.19 16.91
N SER A 76 -14.68 -40.10 16.31
CA SER A 76 -15.29 -38.76 16.44
C SER A 76 -16.70 -38.75 15.89
N MET A 77 -16.90 -39.38 14.72
CA MET A 77 -18.22 -39.54 14.13
C MET A 77 -19.15 -40.36 15.02
N LEU A 78 -18.66 -41.45 15.63
CA LEU A 78 -19.44 -42.26 16.55
C LEU A 78 -19.88 -41.44 17.77
N LYS A 79 -18.97 -40.68 18.40
CA LYS A 79 -19.29 -39.78 19.53
C LYS A 79 -20.36 -38.75 19.16
N TYR A 80 -20.22 -38.11 18.02
CA TYR A 80 -21.19 -37.14 17.50
C TYR A 80 -22.57 -37.78 17.25
N THR A 81 -22.60 -38.96 16.64
CA THR A 81 -23.87 -39.68 16.39
C THR A 81 -24.56 -40.12 17.68
N LYS A 82 -23.81 -40.43 18.73
CA LYS A 82 -24.35 -40.70 20.07
C LYS A 82 -24.94 -39.43 20.69
N LEU A 83 -24.30 -38.28 20.51
CA LEU A 83 -24.79 -36.98 21.01
C LEU A 83 -26.13 -36.57 20.37
N ILE A 84 -26.32 -36.89 19.09
CA ILE A 84 -27.54 -36.54 18.33
C ILE A 84 -28.63 -37.63 18.42
N SER A 85 -28.32 -38.77 19.06
CA SER A 85 -29.25 -39.90 19.17
C SER A 85 -30.57 -39.49 19.84
N PRO A 86 -31.73 -39.99 19.36
CA PRO A 86 -33.01 -39.35 19.58
C PRO A 86 -33.58 -39.71 20.97
N HIS A 87 -33.08 -39.05 22.00
CA HIS A 87 -33.79 -38.95 23.27
C HIS A 87 -34.40 -37.58 23.55
N ASP A 88 -34.21 -36.57 22.70
CA ASP A 88 -35.10 -35.41 22.78
C ASP A 88 -35.24 -34.61 21.48
N LYS A 89 -36.47 -34.16 21.23
CA LYS A 89 -36.91 -33.42 20.03
C LYS A 89 -36.62 -31.92 20.14
N LEU A 90 -35.52 -31.53 20.78
CA LEU A 90 -35.07 -30.15 20.90
C LEU A 90 -33.68 -30.05 20.29
N SER A 91 -33.65 -29.64 19.03
CA SER A 91 -32.49 -29.38 18.16
C SER A 91 -31.40 -28.44 18.73
N ASN A 92 -31.51 -28.02 19.99
CA ASN A 92 -30.64 -27.04 20.63
C ASN A 92 -29.59 -27.66 21.54
N HIS A 93 -29.66 -28.95 21.87
CA HIS A 93 -28.72 -29.56 22.83
C HIS A 93 -27.24 -29.42 22.42
N VAL A 94 -26.93 -29.67 21.14
CA VAL A 94 -25.56 -29.49 20.62
C VAL A 94 -25.14 -28.02 20.67
N THR A 95 -26.06 -27.11 20.34
CA THR A 95 -25.82 -25.65 20.39
C THR A 95 -25.54 -25.17 21.80
N GLU A 96 -26.35 -25.60 22.78
CA GLU A 96 -26.19 -25.26 24.21
C GLU A 96 -24.88 -25.83 24.77
N LEU A 97 -24.51 -27.05 24.38
CA LEU A 97 -23.25 -27.66 24.79
C LEU A 97 -22.05 -26.89 24.24
N VAL A 98 -22.05 -26.61 22.93
CA VAL A 98 -20.99 -25.85 22.26
C VAL A 98 -20.87 -24.46 22.88
N GLN A 99 -22.01 -23.78 23.09
CA GLN A 99 -22.05 -22.47 23.73
C GLN A 99 -21.50 -22.52 25.16
N GLY A 100 -21.92 -23.49 25.97
CA GLY A 100 -21.45 -23.65 27.35
C GLY A 100 -19.95 -23.91 27.47
N VAL A 101 -19.39 -24.74 26.59
CA VAL A 101 -17.95 -25.01 26.53
C VAL A 101 -17.17 -23.74 26.16
N ILE A 102 -17.58 -23.06 25.09
CA ILE A 102 -16.92 -21.84 24.64
C ILE A 102 -16.97 -20.75 25.70
N GLU A 103 -18.14 -20.50 26.29
CA GLU A 103 -18.32 -19.48 27.32
C GLU A 103 -17.52 -19.81 28.59
N GLY A 104 -17.50 -21.09 29.00
CA GLY A 104 -16.75 -21.56 30.16
C GLY A 104 -15.25 -21.33 29.99
N GLU A 105 -14.66 -21.90 28.94
CA GLU A 105 -13.21 -21.83 28.70
C GLU A 105 -12.74 -20.39 28.43
N THR A 106 -13.50 -19.63 27.65
CA THR A 106 -13.18 -18.22 27.39
C THR A 106 -13.18 -17.40 28.68
N ARG A 107 -14.13 -17.64 29.60
CA ARG A 107 -14.22 -16.91 30.86
C ARG A 107 -13.04 -17.22 31.78
N VAL A 108 -12.59 -18.47 31.82
CA VAL A 108 -11.42 -18.88 32.62
C VAL A 108 -10.15 -18.18 32.11
N LEU A 109 -9.94 -18.13 30.79
CA LEU A 109 -8.80 -17.45 30.18
C LEU A 109 -8.86 -15.93 30.33
N ALA A 110 -10.05 -15.34 30.19
CA ALA A 110 -10.23 -13.91 30.41
C ALA A 110 -9.87 -13.50 31.85
N ALA A 111 -10.25 -14.32 32.83
CA ALA A 111 -10.00 -14.02 34.24
C ALA A 111 -8.52 -14.09 34.64
N SER A 112 -7.66 -14.76 33.85
CA SER A 112 -6.23 -14.88 34.16
C SER A 112 -5.36 -13.77 33.53
N MET A 113 -5.89 -13.03 32.56
CA MET A 113 -5.15 -12.01 31.80
C MET A 113 -5.61 -10.58 32.14
N THR A 114 -4.70 -9.60 31.99
CA THR A 114 -5.08 -8.17 32.11
C THR A 114 -5.77 -7.69 30.85
N MET A 115 -6.51 -6.58 30.95
CA MET A 115 -7.24 -6.03 29.82
C MET A 115 -6.30 -5.59 28.68
N GLU A 116 -5.14 -5.02 29.01
CA GLU A 116 -4.13 -4.63 28.03
C GLU A 116 -3.50 -5.84 27.34
N GLN A 117 -3.30 -6.95 28.06
CA GLN A 117 -2.80 -8.19 27.49
C GLN A 117 -3.81 -8.80 26.51
N ILE A 118 -5.10 -8.80 26.85
CA ILE A 118 -6.16 -9.28 25.95
C ILE A 118 -6.24 -8.38 24.71
N PHE A 119 -6.12 -7.06 24.87
CA PHE A 119 -6.14 -6.11 23.76
C PHE A 119 -4.90 -6.22 22.85
N LYS A 120 -3.69 -6.21 23.42
CA LYS A 120 -2.43 -6.28 22.65
C LYS A 120 -2.15 -7.69 22.10
N GLY A 121 -2.40 -8.71 22.92
CA GLY A 121 -2.17 -10.13 22.63
C GLY A 121 -3.34 -10.82 21.95
N THR A 122 -4.04 -10.10 21.06
CA THR A 122 -5.24 -10.60 20.37
C THR A 122 -4.97 -11.89 19.56
N LYS A 123 -3.71 -12.19 19.18
CA LYS A 123 -3.36 -13.42 18.46
C LYS A 123 -3.12 -14.59 19.41
N GLU A 124 -2.38 -14.35 20.48
CA GLU A 124 -2.03 -15.33 21.51
C GLU A 124 -3.30 -15.78 22.26
N PHE A 125 -4.13 -14.82 22.65
CA PHE A 125 -5.43 -15.08 23.28
C PHE A 125 -6.33 -15.93 22.38
N LYS A 126 -6.42 -15.60 21.08
CA LYS A 126 -7.21 -16.40 20.11
C LYS A 126 -6.73 -17.84 20.04
N LYS A 127 -5.42 -18.05 20.01
CA LYS A 127 -4.82 -19.38 19.93
C LYS A 127 -5.09 -20.17 21.20
N GLU A 128 -4.93 -19.55 22.37
CA GLU A 128 -5.14 -20.24 23.64
C GLU A 128 -6.61 -20.62 23.85
N VAL A 129 -7.55 -19.71 23.53
CA VAL A 129 -8.99 -20.02 23.53
C VAL A 129 -9.29 -21.16 22.55
N PHE A 130 -8.73 -21.11 21.34
CA PHE A 130 -8.93 -22.16 20.34
C PHE A 130 -8.44 -23.53 20.83
N ASP A 131 -7.21 -23.60 21.36
CA ASP A 131 -6.60 -24.85 21.81
C ASP A 131 -7.41 -25.45 22.99
N LYS A 132 -7.86 -24.63 23.94
CA LYS A 132 -8.67 -25.07 25.08
C LYS A 132 -10.06 -25.55 24.67
N VAL A 133 -10.77 -24.77 23.84
CA VAL A 133 -12.11 -25.14 23.37
C VAL A 133 -12.06 -26.40 22.50
N GLN A 134 -11.03 -26.57 21.65
CA GLN A 134 -10.90 -27.77 20.82
C GLN A 134 -10.74 -29.04 21.67
N LEU A 135 -9.96 -28.99 22.76
CA LEU A 135 -9.77 -30.13 23.66
C LEU A 135 -11.09 -30.60 24.31
N GLU A 136 -11.95 -29.66 24.69
CA GLU A 136 -13.26 -29.98 25.24
C GLU A 136 -14.22 -30.53 24.17
N LEU A 137 -14.22 -29.93 22.97
CA LEU A 137 -15.06 -30.37 21.85
C LEU A 137 -14.68 -31.76 21.30
N ASP A 138 -13.41 -32.15 21.38
CA ASP A 138 -12.92 -33.48 20.97
C ASP A 138 -13.57 -34.63 21.76
N GLN A 139 -13.98 -34.37 23.01
CA GLN A 139 -14.70 -35.34 23.85
C GLN A 139 -16.07 -35.69 23.24
N PHE A 140 -16.68 -34.74 22.54
CA PHE A 140 -17.97 -34.88 21.87
C PHE A 140 -17.85 -35.24 20.37
N GLY A 141 -16.62 -35.37 19.86
CA GLY A 141 -16.36 -35.65 18.44
C GLY A 141 -16.58 -34.44 17.52
N LEU A 142 -16.57 -33.23 18.08
CA LEU A 142 -16.74 -31.97 17.37
C LEU A 142 -15.38 -31.35 17.06
N HIS A 143 -15.28 -30.68 15.92
CA HIS A 143 -14.07 -30.03 15.45
C HIS A 143 -14.35 -28.61 14.99
N ILE A 144 -13.48 -27.69 15.39
CA ILE A 144 -13.52 -26.30 14.95
C ILE A 144 -12.78 -26.20 13.62
N TYR A 145 -13.52 -25.95 12.54
CA TYR A 145 -12.96 -25.71 11.20
C TYR A 145 -12.44 -24.28 11.06
N ASN A 146 -13.12 -23.32 11.69
CA ASN A 146 -12.75 -21.92 11.63
C ASN A 146 -13.19 -21.17 12.88
N ALA A 147 -12.42 -20.13 13.23
CA ALA A 147 -12.68 -19.25 14.35
C ALA A 147 -12.45 -17.80 13.92
N ASN A 148 -13.50 -17.00 13.90
CA ASN A 148 -13.41 -15.57 13.65
C ASN A 148 -13.78 -14.78 14.90
N VAL A 149 -12.77 -14.27 15.58
CA VAL A 149 -12.94 -13.39 16.74
C VAL A 149 -12.92 -11.94 16.28
N LYS A 150 -14.03 -11.23 16.51
CA LYS A 150 -14.19 -9.80 16.20
C LYS A 150 -13.50 -8.95 17.29
N GLN A 151 -13.52 -7.64 17.10
CA GLN A 151 -12.98 -6.70 18.08
C GLN A 151 -13.77 -6.76 19.39
N LEU A 152 -13.05 -6.66 20.50
CA LEU A 152 -13.62 -6.59 21.85
C LEU A 152 -14.49 -5.34 21.98
N VAL A 153 -15.61 -5.48 22.68
CA VAL A 153 -16.57 -4.38 22.90
C VAL A 153 -16.75 -4.18 24.39
N ASP A 154 -16.80 -2.92 24.82
CA ASP A 154 -17.11 -2.58 26.21
C ASP A 154 -18.56 -2.95 26.55
N VAL A 155 -18.80 -3.35 27.79
CA VAL A 155 -20.18 -3.46 28.30
C VAL A 155 -20.78 -2.06 28.42
N ARG A 156 -22.10 -1.93 28.25
CA ARG A 156 -22.82 -0.66 28.39
C ARG A 156 -22.48 0.02 29.73
N GLY A 157 -22.00 1.27 29.66
CA GLY A 157 -21.60 2.06 30.83
C GLY A 157 -20.09 2.11 31.07
N HIS A 158 -19.29 1.36 30.31
CA HIS A 158 -17.83 1.43 30.30
C HIS A 158 -17.34 1.91 28.93
N GLU A 159 -16.32 2.78 28.90
CA GLU A 159 -15.70 3.33 27.68
C GLU A 159 -14.20 3.05 27.64
N TYR A 160 -13.75 1.98 28.28
CA TYR A 160 -12.33 1.70 28.46
C TYR A 160 -11.64 1.44 27.12
N PHE A 161 -12.22 0.65 26.21
CA PHE A 161 -11.62 0.39 24.89
C PHE A 161 -11.60 1.63 24.01
N SER A 162 -12.62 2.48 24.08
CA SER A 162 -12.64 3.76 23.37
C SER A 162 -11.50 4.67 23.83
N TYR A 163 -11.32 4.81 25.15
CA TYR A 163 -10.23 5.58 25.73
C TYR A 163 -8.86 4.98 25.41
N LEU A 164 -8.69 3.66 25.55
CA LEU A 164 -7.42 2.98 25.28
C LEU A 164 -7.02 3.12 23.81
N GLY A 165 -7.99 3.01 22.89
CA GLY A 165 -7.78 3.25 21.46
C GLY A 165 -7.30 4.68 21.20
N GLN A 166 -7.97 5.68 21.80
CA GLN A 166 -7.58 7.09 21.68
C GLN A 166 -6.20 7.36 22.26
N LYS A 167 -5.89 6.83 23.46
CA LYS A 167 -4.59 6.97 24.10
C LYS A 167 -3.47 6.38 23.23
N THR A 168 -3.68 5.19 22.68
CA THR A 168 -2.71 4.53 21.79
C THR A 168 -2.45 5.36 20.53
N GLN A 169 -3.49 5.93 19.93
CA GLN A 169 -3.36 6.82 18.78
C GLN A 169 -2.61 8.12 19.13
N MET A 170 -2.89 8.71 20.29
CA MET A 170 -2.19 9.90 20.76
C MET A 170 -0.72 9.61 21.05
N GLU A 171 -0.40 8.47 21.66
CA GLU A 171 0.98 8.03 21.90
C GLU A 171 1.73 7.84 20.57
N ALA A 172 1.13 7.18 19.59
CA ALA A 172 1.71 7.01 18.26
C ALA A 172 1.93 8.36 17.54
N ALA A 173 0.95 9.27 17.64
CA ALA A 173 1.06 10.62 17.05
C ALA A 173 2.15 11.44 17.73
N ASN A 174 2.25 11.39 19.06
CA ASN A 174 3.31 12.06 19.82
C ASN A 174 4.69 11.50 19.46
N GLN A 175 4.82 10.18 19.34
CA GLN A 175 6.07 9.56 18.93
C GLN A 175 6.47 9.98 17.51
N ALA A 176 5.52 10.00 16.57
CA ALA A 176 5.75 10.48 15.22
C ALA A 176 6.17 11.96 15.20
N ARG A 177 5.53 12.80 16.03
CA ARG A 177 5.89 14.21 16.16
C ARG A 177 7.31 14.38 16.68
N ILE A 178 7.70 13.65 17.72
CA ILE A 178 9.06 13.69 18.28
C ILE A 178 10.09 13.26 17.24
N VAL A 179 9.82 12.19 16.49
CA VAL A 179 10.73 11.71 15.43
C VAL A 179 10.85 12.74 14.31
N ASN A 180 9.74 13.35 13.89
CA ASN A 180 9.75 14.38 12.86
C ASN A 180 10.52 15.63 13.31
N GLU A 181 10.28 16.10 14.53
CA GLU A 181 10.99 17.25 15.11
C GLU A 181 12.49 16.96 15.24
N TYR A 182 12.86 15.76 15.69
CA TYR A 182 14.26 15.34 15.75
C TYR A 182 14.91 15.32 14.36
N ASN A 183 14.22 14.76 13.36
CA ASN A 183 14.71 14.73 11.98
C ASN A 183 14.86 16.14 11.39
N GLU A 184 13.90 17.04 11.63
CA GLU A 184 13.95 18.42 11.15
C GLU A 184 15.12 19.21 11.76
N LEU A 185 15.34 19.06 13.07
CA LEU A 185 16.48 19.64 13.76
C LEU A 185 17.80 19.10 13.20
N LEU A 186 17.89 17.78 12.98
CA LEU A 186 19.08 17.15 12.41
C LEU A 186 19.34 17.64 10.99
N THR A 187 18.33 17.74 10.13
CA THR A 187 18.48 18.27 8.76
C THR A 187 18.89 19.73 8.77
N THR A 188 18.34 20.53 9.69
CA THR A 188 18.70 21.96 9.83
C THR A 188 20.15 22.12 10.27
N GLN A 189 20.60 21.30 11.22
CA GLN A 189 22.01 21.31 11.64
C GLN A 189 22.96 20.92 10.51
N LEU A 190 22.62 19.87 9.75
CA LEU A 190 23.42 19.42 8.61
C LEU A 190 23.47 20.49 7.51
N GLU A 191 22.34 21.12 7.18
CA GLU A 191 22.31 22.18 6.16
C GLU A 191 23.09 23.42 6.62
N ASN A 192 22.98 23.81 7.89
CA ASN A 192 23.78 24.91 8.42
C ASN A 192 25.30 24.63 8.35
N GLN A 193 25.73 23.39 8.65
CA GLN A 193 27.13 23.00 8.49
C GLN A 193 27.56 23.02 7.02
N LYS A 194 26.71 22.52 6.12
CA LYS A 194 26.97 22.54 4.68
C LYS A 194 27.14 23.98 4.16
N ILE A 195 26.21 24.88 4.49
CA ILE A 195 26.27 26.30 4.11
C ILE A 195 27.55 26.95 4.63
N TYR A 196 27.95 26.64 5.88
CA TYR A 196 29.19 27.15 6.45
C TYR A 196 30.42 26.76 5.62
N PHE A 197 30.54 25.47 5.28
CA PHE A 197 31.66 24.98 4.48
C PHE A 197 31.62 25.48 3.03
N GLU A 198 30.44 25.59 2.42
CA GLU A 198 30.28 26.18 1.08
C GLU A 198 30.71 27.66 1.06
N SER A 199 30.36 28.43 2.10
CA SER A 199 30.80 29.83 2.19
C SER A 199 32.31 29.94 2.31
N LEU A 200 32.94 29.08 3.12
CA LEU A 200 34.39 29.08 3.31
C LEU A 200 35.12 28.70 2.02
N LEU A 201 34.61 27.70 1.27
CA LEU A 201 35.15 27.32 -0.03
C LEU A 201 35.04 28.45 -1.04
N ARG A 202 33.88 29.11 -1.11
CA ARG A 202 33.66 30.25 -2.00
C ARG A 202 34.60 31.42 -1.66
N GLU A 203 34.84 31.72 -0.38
CA GLU A 203 35.80 32.76 0.00
C GLU A 203 37.22 32.43 -0.51
N VAL A 204 37.65 31.17 -0.35
CA VAL A 204 38.96 30.72 -0.87
C VAL A 204 39.00 30.75 -2.40
N GLU A 205 37.92 30.37 -3.09
CA GLU A 205 37.81 30.46 -4.54
C GLU A 205 37.87 31.91 -5.03
N GLU A 206 37.13 32.82 -4.38
CA GLU A 206 37.17 34.25 -4.70
C GLU A 206 38.55 34.86 -4.46
N GLU A 207 39.24 34.47 -3.38
CA GLU A 207 40.62 34.90 -3.14
C GLU A 207 41.58 34.37 -4.22
N ALA A 208 41.46 33.09 -4.60
CA ALA A 208 42.27 32.51 -5.66
C ALA A 208 42.00 33.17 -7.03
N GLU A 209 40.73 33.46 -7.37
CA GLU A 209 40.38 34.18 -8.60
C GLU A 209 40.94 35.61 -8.62
N ARG A 210 40.93 36.30 -7.47
CA ARG A 210 41.57 37.62 -7.34
C ARG A 210 43.07 37.52 -7.54
N GLU A 211 43.75 36.56 -6.90
CA GLU A 211 45.18 36.33 -7.08
C GLU A 211 45.55 36.00 -8.54
N ILE A 212 44.77 35.13 -9.19
CA ILE A 212 44.95 34.80 -10.61
C ILE A 212 44.74 36.04 -11.49
N SER A 213 43.70 36.82 -11.24
CA SER A 213 43.41 38.06 -11.98
C SER A 213 44.54 39.07 -11.85
N GLU A 214 45.05 39.28 -10.63
CA GLU A 214 46.21 40.15 -10.38
C GLU A 214 47.47 39.65 -11.10
N ALA A 215 47.72 38.33 -11.08
CA ALA A 215 48.88 37.75 -11.76
C ALA A 215 48.79 37.90 -13.29
N ILE A 216 47.58 37.74 -13.86
CA ILE A 216 47.31 37.97 -15.28
C ILE A 216 47.54 39.45 -15.65
N GLU A 217 47.02 40.38 -14.86
CA GLU A 217 47.19 41.82 -15.12
C GLU A 217 48.67 42.24 -15.04
N LYS A 218 49.42 41.75 -14.04
CA LYS A 218 50.87 41.98 -13.91
C LYS A 218 51.63 41.39 -15.11
N ALA A 219 51.28 40.20 -15.57
CA ALA A 219 51.90 39.58 -16.75
C ALA A 219 51.57 40.33 -18.06
N ALA A 220 50.34 40.83 -18.20
CA ALA A 220 49.90 41.60 -19.36
C ALA A 220 50.54 43.00 -19.41
N SER A 221 50.64 43.68 -18.26
CA SER A 221 51.24 45.02 -18.15
C SER A 221 52.78 44.99 -18.23
N GLY A 222 53.42 43.96 -17.70
CA GLY A 222 54.89 43.80 -17.74
C GLY A 222 55.44 43.35 -19.11
N ASN A 223 54.62 42.73 -19.96
CA ASN A 223 55.07 42.18 -21.23
C ASN A 223 54.83 43.15 -22.41
N GLN A 224 55.83 43.98 -22.69
CA GLN A 224 55.82 44.99 -23.76
C GLN A 224 55.56 44.41 -25.17
N LYS A 225 55.82 43.12 -25.40
CA LYS A 225 55.49 42.44 -26.67
C LYS A 225 54.01 42.11 -26.77
N LEU A 226 53.37 41.70 -25.66
CA LEU A 226 51.93 41.42 -25.63
C LEU A 226 51.11 42.70 -25.86
N GLN A 227 51.48 43.83 -25.26
CA GLN A 227 50.80 45.11 -25.51
C GLN A 227 50.85 45.53 -26.99
N LYS A 228 52.01 45.36 -27.65
CA LYS A 228 52.15 45.66 -29.08
C LYS A 228 51.35 44.71 -29.96
N MET A 229 51.20 43.45 -29.56
CA MET A 229 50.37 42.47 -30.25
C MET A 229 48.89 42.79 -30.06
N GLN A 230 48.46 43.14 -28.84
CA GLN A 230 47.09 43.51 -28.50
C GLN A 230 46.64 44.74 -29.31
N ALA A 231 47.45 45.80 -29.34
CA ALA A 231 47.14 47.00 -30.11
C ALA A 231 47.03 46.74 -31.62
N LYS A 232 47.81 45.78 -32.16
CA LYS A 232 47.70 45.36 -33.56
C LYS A 232 46.41 44.54 -33.80
N LEU A 233 46.01 43.72 -32.83
CA LEU A 233 44.78 42.93 -32.88
C LEU A 233 43.56 43.85 -32.85
N ASP A 234 43.50 44.80 -31.92
CA ASP A 234 42.39 45.76 -31.80
C ASP A 234 42.24 46.61 -33.08
N LYS A 235 43.37 46.99 -33.69
CA LYS A 235 43.36 47.69 -34.99
C LYS A 235 42.82 46.80 -36.11
N CYS A 236 43.17 45.51 -36.11
CA CYS A 236 42.66 44.54 -37.07
C CYS A 236 41.15 44.31 -36.92
N ASP A 237 40.64 44.26 -35.68
CA ASP A 237 39.20 44.13 -35.41
C ASP A 237 38.42 45.39 -35.81
N GLN A 238 38.98 46.58 -35.57
CA GLN A 238 38.40 47.83 -36.07
C GLN A 238 38.34 47.87 -37.60
N GLU A 239 39.43 47.48 -38.27
CA GLU A 239 39.48 47.39 -39.73
C GLU A 239 38.44 46.37 -40.25
N LYS A 240 38.33 45.20 -39.62
CA LYS A 240 37.34 44.18 -39.98
C LYS A 240 35.90 44.69 -39.83
N ASN A 241 35.57 45.31 -38.70
CA ASN A 241 34.24 45.89 -38.47
C ASN A 241 33.91 46.97 -39.51
N PHE A 242 34.88 47.81 -39.88
CA PHE A 242 34.72 48.80 -40.94
C PHE A 242 34.47 48.15 -42.31
N PHE A 243 35.23 47.11 -42.66
CA PHE A 243 35.02 46.36 -43.89
C PHE A 243 33.65 45.68 -43.93
N ASP A 244 33.19 45.11 -42.82
CA ASP A 244 31.87 44.49 -42.71
C ASP A 244 30.74 45.51 -42.90
N GLU A 245 30.89 46.71 -42.34
CA GLU A 245 29.93 47.80 -42.52
C GLU A 245 29.89 48.32 -43.97
N MET A 246 31.06 48.46 -44.60
CA MET A 246 31.17 48.83 -46.01
C MET A 246 30.56 47.76 -46.92
N ASN A 247 30.83 46.49 -46.66
CA ASN A 247 30.25 45.37 -47.41
C ASN A 247 28.72 45.34 -47.29
N LYS A 248 28.19 45.58 -46.08
CA LYS A 248 26.75 45.70 -45.84
C LYS A 248 26.12 46.86 -46.61
N SER A 249 26.83 47.99 -46.73
CA SER A 249 26.38 49.15 -47.53
C SER A 249 26.37 48.83 -49.02
N LEU A 250 27.42 48.18 -49.53
CA LEU A 250 27.52 47.77 -50.93
C LEU A 250 26.43 46.78 -51.34
N LEU A 251 26.12 45.79 -50.48
CA LEU A 251 25.02 44.85 -50.72
C LEU A 251 23.68 45.57 -50.85
N LYS A 252 23.37 46.51 -49.94
CA LYS A 252 22.15 47.34 -50.04
C LYS A 252 22.10 48.12 -51.35
N ASN A 253 23.19 48.74 -51.76
CA ASN A 253 23.25 49.47 -53.02
C ASN A 253 23.07 48.55 -54.23
N GLN A 254 23.64 47.34 -54.19
CA GLN A 254 23.45 46.34 -55.23
C GLN A 254 21.98 45.90 -55.32
N ASP A 255 21.32 45.69 -54.19
CA ASP A 255 19.89 45.32 -54.14
C ASP A 255 19.01 46.44 -54.70
N ILE A 256 19.31 47.70 -54.37
CA ILE A 256 18.62 48.88 -54.93
C ILE A 256 18.80 48.93 -56.44
N LEU A 257 20.03 48.78 -56.94
CA LEU A 257 20.31 48.81 -58.38
C LEU A 257 19.61 47.67 -59.13
N LYS A 258 19.58 46.46 -58.55
CA LYS A 258 18.84 45.33 -59.13
C LYS A 258 17.35 45.62 -59.18
N ALA A 259 16.76 46.17 -58.13
CA ALA A 259 15.36 46.56 -58.12
C ALA A 259 15.05 47.62 -59.19
N SER A 260 15.92 48.63 -59.34
CA SER A 260 15.78 49.64 -60.41
C SER A 260 15.92 49.06 -61.82
N ILE A 261 16.78 48.05 -62.03
CA ILE A 261 16.88 47.35 -63.31
C ILE A 261 15.57 46.61 -63.62
N VAL A 262 15.00 45.89 -62.66
CA VAL A 262 13.71 45.20 -62.83
C VAL A 262 12.59 46.21 -63.16
N GLU A 263 12.52 47.34 -62.45
CA GLU A 263 11.53 48.39 -62.76
C GLU A 263 11.70 49.00 -64.16
N ILE A 264 12.94 49.07 -64.67
CA ILE A 264 13.21 49.56 -66.02
C ILE A 264 12.82 48.49 -67.05
N GLU A 265 13.18 47.23 -66.85
CA GLU A 265 12.80 46.10 -67.72
C GLU A 265 11.27 45.98 -67.83
N GLU A 266 10.55 46.12 -66.71
CA GLU A 266 9.08 46.16 -66.71
C GLU A 266 8.54 47.37 -67.51
N ARG A 267 9.17 48.55 -67.46
CA ARG A 267 8.75 49.70 -68.28
C ARG A 267 8.97 49.49 -69.78
N TYR A 268 10.01 48.76 -70.17
CA TYR A 268 10.30 48.49 -71.58
C TYR A 268 9.38 47.43 -72.20
N ASP A 269 8.85 46.49 -71.40
CA ASP A 269 7.86 45.50 -71.87
C ASP A 269 6.47 46.11 -72.20
N TYR A 270 6.17 47.34 -71.74
CA TYR A 270 4.89 48.02 -71.99
C TYR A 270 4.91 49.11 -73.08
N LEU A 271 6.01 49.33 -73.83
CA LEU A 271 6.10 50.39 -74.84
C LEU A 271 6.67 49.95 -76.21
N PRO A 272 5.89 49.33 -77.11
CA PRO A 272 6.18 49.35 -78.54
C PRO A 272 5.47 50.54 -79.22
N LEU A 273 6.15 51.15 -80.20
CA LEU A 273 5.75 52.27 -81.07
C LEU A 273 5.95 53.68 -80.51
N LEU A 274 7.13 54.26 -80.78
CA LEU A 274 7.25 55.46 -81.61
C LEU A 274 8.74 55.80 -81.82
N VAL A 275 9.05 56.27 -83.03
CA VAL A 275 10.33 56.88 -83.47
C VAL A 275 11.37 55.95 -84.11
N VAL A 276 11.06 55.49 -85.32
CA VAL A 276 11.98 55.57 -86.48
C VAL A 276 11.29 56.59 -87.39
N SER A 277 11.83 57.68 -87.92
CA SER A 277 13.19 58.13 -88.21
C SER A 277 13.07 59.63 -88.55
N SER A 278 13.91 60.48 -87.96
CA SER A 278 14.11 61.86 -88.40
C SER A 278 15.61 62.07 -88.56
N GLU A 279 16.17 61.51 -89.63
CA GLU A 279 17.49 61.89 -90.15
C GLU A 279 17.63 61.35 -91.57
N ALA A 280 17.26 62.16 -92.57
CA ALA A 280 17.85 62.08 -93.90
C ALA A 280 17.58 63.38 -94.69
N CYS A 281 18.69 63.91 -95.22
CA CYS A 281 18.82 64.77 -96.40
C CYS A 281 18.86 66.30 -96.19
N MET A 282 20.10 66.78 -96.03
CA MET A 282 20.66 67.82 -96.90
C MET A 282 20.44 67.45 -98.39
N GLY A 283 20.04 68.43 -99.20
CA GLY A 283 19.89 68.32 -100.67
C GLY A 283 18.68 69.08 -101.19
#